data_AF-A0AA86AMJ6-F1
#
_entry.id   AF-A0AA86AMJ6-F1
#
_cell.length_a   1.000
_cell.length_b   1.000
_cell.length_c   1.000
_cell.angle_alpha   90.00
_cell.angle_beta   90.00
_cell.angle_gamma   90.00
#
_symmetry.space_group_name_H-M   'P 1'
#
loop_
_entity.id
_entity.type
_entity.pdbx_description
1 polymer ?
#
loop_
_entity_poly.entity_id
_entity_poly.type
_entity_poly.pdbx_seq_one_letter_code
_entity_poly.pdbx_strand_id
1 'polypeptide(L)'
;MTGTEADISQVTQSVGFHYEKQMGHHGMMVEYIHPAVLIALSPEGKITRYLNGIKQLPFDIQMAMMEASQGTVRPTIAKTLLFCFSFDSVAKTYVLATEKIVAVVLSLLLGGFFLYLVLTGRKKDSSEENDA
;
A
#
# COMPACT_ATOMS: atom_id res chain seq x y z
N MET A 1 -25.76 0.07 10.92
CA MET A 1 -26.22 -0.99 10.00
C MET A 1 -27.46 -1.61 10.62
N THR A 2 -28.59 -1.67 9.93
CA THR A 2 -29.87 -2.17 10.46
C THR A 2 -30.24 -3.55 9.86
N GLY A 3 -29.25 -4.38 9.50
CA GLY A 3 -29.44 -5.70 8.90
C GLY A 3 -29.20 -6.85 9.88
N THR A 4 -29.54 -8.07 9.49
CA THR A 4 -29.25 -9.27 10.30
C THR A 4 -27.76 -9.59 10.28
N GLU A 5 -27.28 -10.39 11.24
CA GLU A 5 -25.87 -10.82 11.28
C GLU A 5 -25.47 -11.57 9.99
N ALA A 6 -26.39 -12.35 9.42
CA ALA A 6 -26.16 -13.05 8.15
C ALA A 6 -25.94 -12.07 6.99
N ASP A 7 -26.76 -11.02 6.88
CA ASP A 7 -26.65 -10.02 5.82
C ASP A 7 -25.34 -9.23 5.95
N ILE A 8 -24.98 -8.85 7.18
CA ILE A 8 -23.72 -8.13 7.46
C ILE A 8 -22.52 -9.01 7.09
N SER A 9 -22.54 -10.27 7.48
CA SER A 9 -21.47 -11.23 7.16
C SER A 9 -21.32 -11.41 5.64
N GLN A 10 -22.44 -11.54 4.91
CA GLN A 10 -22.41 -11.69 3.46
C GLN A 10 -21.80 -10.46 2.76
N VAL A 11 -22.22 -9.25 3.14
CA VAL A 11 -21.72 -8.01 2.52
C VAL A 11 -20.25 -7.76 2.86
N THR A 12 -19.85 -8.00 4.11
CA THR A 12 -18.46 -7.80 4.53
C THR A 12 -17.51 -8.79 3.88
N GLN A 13 -17.90 -10.06 3.75
CA GLN A 13 -17.10 -11.07 3.05
C GLN A 13 -16.96 -10.78 1.55
N SER A 14 -18.02 -10.29 0.88
CA SER A 14 -17.96 -10.02 -0.56
C SER A 14 -16.96 -8.93 -0.95
N VAL A 15 -16.71 -7.98 -0.04
CA VAL A 15 -15.74 -6.89 -0.24
C VAL A 15 -14.39 -7.13 0.46
N GLY A 16 -14.21 -8.29 1.11
CA GLY A 16 -12.99 -8.63 1.85
C GLY A 16 -12.80 -7.84 3.14
N PHE A 17 -13.88 -7.34 3.74
CA PHE A 17 -13.84 -6.63 5.02
C PHE A 17 -13.88 -7.65 6.18
N HIS A 18 -12.75 -7.84 6.85
CA HIS A 18 -12.63 -8.75 7.98
C HIS A 18 -12.83 -8.01 9.30
N TYR A 19 -13.64 -8.57 10.20
CA TYR A 19 -13.80 -8.09 11.56
C TYR A 19 -13.83 -9.24 12.55
N GLU A 20 -13.36 -9.02 13.77
CA GLU A 20 -13.32 -10.02 14.82
C GLU A 20 -13.93 -9.48 16.11
N LYS A 21 -14.76 -10.29 16.78
CA LYS A 21 -15.33 -9.96 18.08
C LYS A 21 -14.28 -10.22 19.17
N GLN A 22 -13.97 -9.22 19.98
CA GLN A 22 -13.09 -9.35 21.13
C GLN A 22 -13.86 -8.97 22.41
N MET A 23 -13.60 -9.69 23.50
CA MET A 23 -14.11 -9.28 24.82
C MET A 23 -13.23 -8.14 25.35
N GLY A 24 -13.86 -7.01 25.68
CA GLY A 24 -13.18 -5.85 26.25
C GLY A 24 -12.59 -6.16 27.63
N HIS A 25 -11.75 -5.24 28.12
CA HIS A 25 -10.84 -5.41 29.27
C HIS A 25 -11.46 -5.84 30.63
N HIS A 26 -12.78 -5.98 30.73
CA HIS A 26 -13.51 -6.41 31.94
C HIS A 26 -14.57 -7.50 31.65
N GLY A 27 -14.61 -8.09 30.45
CA GLY A 27 -15.58 -9.15 30.10
C GLY A 27 -17.04 -8.68 30.02
N MET A 28 -17.31 -7.39 30.25
CA MET A 28 -18.67 -6.81 30.26
C MET A 28 -19.07 -6.13 28.95
N MET A 29 -18.15 -6.01 27.98
CA MET A 29 -18.40 -5.34 26.70
C MET A 29 -17.78 -6.11 25.54
N VAL A 30 -18.52 -6.17 24.42
CA VAL A 30 -18.04 -6.75 23.15
C VAL A 30 -17.46 -5.62 22.33
N GLU A 31 -16.17 -5.74 22.02
CA GLU A 31 -15.46 -4.88 21.08
C GLU A 31 -15.31 -5.61 19.73
N TYR A 32 -15.08 -4.83 18.67
CA TYR A 32 -14.87 -5.36 17.33
C TYR A 32 -13.55 -4.83 16.80
N ILE A 33 -12.60 -5.73 16.55
CA ILE A 33 -11.37 -5.40 15.83
C ILE A 33 -11.74 -5.35 14.35
N HIS A 34 -11.55 -4.20 13.71
CA HIS A 34 -11.84 -4.03 12.29
C HIS A 34 -10.88 -3.03 11.63
N PRO A 35 -10.63 -3.15 10.32
CA PRO A 35 -9.85 -2.16 9.60
C PRO A 35 -10.65 -0.86 9.48
N ALA A 36 -9.96 0.28 9.56
CA ALA A 36 -10.49 1.58 9.17
C ALA A 36 -10.22 1.74 7.66
N VAL A 37 -11.22 1.47 6.83
CA VAL A 37 -11.09 1.53 5.37
C VAL A 37 -12.39 2.01 4.72
N LEU A 38 -12.26 2.77 3.65
CA LEU A 38 -13.34 3.15 2.73
C LEU A 38 -13.17 2.36 1.43
N ILE A 39 -14.22 1.67 1.01
CA ILE A 39 -14.20 0.81 -0.19
C ILE A 39 -15.04 1.48 -1.27
N ALA A 40 -14.43 1.77 -2.41
CA ALA A 40 -15.11 2.33 -3.57
C ALA A 40 -15.51 1.23 -4.55
N LEU A 41 -16.77 1.25 -4.98
CA LEU A 41 -17.36 0.26 -5.89
C LEU A 41 -17.84 0.97 -7.15
N SER A 42 -17.61 0.33 -8.31
CA SER A 42 -18.21 0.75 -9.57
C SER A 42 -19.71 0.39 -9.62
N PRO A 43 -20.49 0.99 -10.53
CA PRO A 43 -21.90 0.62 -10.75
C PRO A 43 -22.11 -0.87 -11.07
N GLU A 44 -21.10 -1.53 -11.66
CA GLU A 44 -21.10 -2.96 -11.97
C GLU A 44 -20.66 -3.85 -10.78
N GLY A 45 -20.44 -3.26 -9.60
CA GLY A 45 -20.02 -3.98 -8.40
C GLY A 45 -18.53 -4.32 -8.35
N LYS A 46 -17.69 -3.72 -9.20
CA LYS A 46 -16.24 -3.94 -9.15
C LYS A 46 -15.61 -3.06 -8.08
N ILE A 47 -14.67 -3.63 -7.33
CA ILE A 47 -13.91 -2.87 -6.33
C ILE A 47 -12.84 -2.06 -7.05
N THR A 48 -12.96 -0.73 -7.04
CA THR A 48 -12.03 0.16 -7.75
C THR A 48 -10.89 0.66 -6.87
N ARG A 49 -11.13 0.90 -5.57
CA ARG A 49 -10.12 1.43 -4.63
C ARG A 49 -10.40 1.06 -3.16
N TYR A 50 -9.33 0.86 -2.39
CA TYR A 50 -9.37 0.71 -0.92
C TYR A 50 -8.66 1.89 -0.25
N LEU A 51 -9.42 2.81 0.34
CA LEU A 51 -8.89 3.97 1.05
C LEU A 51 -8.65 3.62 2.52
N ASN A 52 -7.41 3.26 2.85
CA ASN A 52 -7.03 2.85 4.20
C ASN A 52 -6.84 4.05 5.13
N GLY A 53 -7.23 3.90 6.39
CA GLY A 53 -7.08 4.89 7.45
C GLY A 53 -8.35 5.70 7.73
N ILE A 54 -8.30 6.44 8.84
CA ILE A 54 -9.41 7.27 9.34
C ILE A 54 -9.44 8.68 8.74
N LYS A 55 -8.33 9.15 8.15
CA LYS A 55 -8.22 10.46 7.52
C LYS A 55 -8.02 10.26 6.02
N GLN A 56 -9.03 10.66 5.25
CA GLN A 56 -8.98 10.64 3.80
C GLN A 56 -8.89 12.08 3.28
N LEU A 57 -7.94 12.35 2.38
CA LEU A 57 -7.87 13.66 1.75
C LEU A 57 -9.07 13.81 0.78
N PRO A 58 -9.66 15.02 0.65
CA PRO A 58 -10.75 15.24 -0.29
C PRO A 58 -10.40 14.83 -1.73
N PHE A 59 -9.13 14.99 -2.12
CA PHE A 59 -8.61 14.59 -3.40
C PHE A 59 -8.66 13.07 -3.63
N ASP A 60 -8.31 12.26 -2.62
CA ASP A 60 -8.33 10.79 -2.71
C ASP A 60 -9.75 10.24 -2.87
N ILE A 61 -10.73 10.88 -2.22
CA ILE A 61 -12.15 10.55 -2.35
C ILE A 61 -12.64 10.91 -3.76
N GLN A 62 -12.31 12.10 -4.26
CA GLN A 62 -12.68 12.52 -5.62
C GLN A 62 -12.12 11.57 -6.68
N MET A 63 -10.85 11.19 -6.57
CA MET A 63 -10.25 10.21 -7.47
C MET A 63 -10.94 8.85 -7.36
N ALA A 64 -11.17 8.35 -6.14
CA ALA A 64 -11.84 7.06 -5.94
C ALA A 64 -13.24 7.03 -6.57
N MET A 65 -14.00 8.12 -6.45
CA MET A 65 -15.32 8.27 -7.06
C MET A 65 -15.25 8.34 -8.60
N MET A 66 -14.28 9.06 -9.16
CA MET A 66 -14.08 9.14 -10.62
C MET A 66 -13.64 7.79 -11.20
N GLU A 67 -12.77 7.06 -10.49
CA GLU A 67 -12.32 5.72 -10.89
C GLU A 67 -13.47 4.70 -10.77
N ALA A 68 -14.28 4.81 -9.72
CA ALA A 68 -15.51 4.03 -9.56
C ALA A 68 -16.50 4.26 -10.70
N SER A 69 -16.76 5.51 -11.11
CA SER A 69 -17.71 5.79 -12.18
C SER A 69 -17.25 5.28 -13.55
N GLN A 70 -15.94 5.17 -13.77
CA GLN A 70 -15.36 4.59 -14.98
C GLN A 70 -15.19 3.06 -14.91
N GLY A 71 -15.41 2.44 -13.75
CA GLY A 71 -15.16 1.02 -13.52
C GLY A 71 -13.68 0.63 -13.57
N THR A 72 -12.78 1.61 -13.44
CA THR A 72 -11.34 1.40 -13.59
C THR A 72 -10.74 0.93 -12.26
N VAL A 73 -10.27 -0.31 -12.22
CA VAL A 73 -9.60 -0.85 -11.04
C VAL A 73 -8.17 -0.34 -10.98
N ARG A 74 -7.83 0.39 -9.92
CA ARG A 74 -6.47 0.89 -9.71
C ARG A 74 -5.91 0.35 -8.40
N PRO A 75 -4.66 -0.15 -8.40
CA PRO A 75 -4.02 -0.57 -7.17
C PRO A 75 -3.97 0.60 -6.19
N THR A 76 -4.20 0.33 -4.90
CA THR A 76 -3.97 1.30 -3.82
C THR A 76 -2.46 1.45 -3.53
N ILE A 77 -1.65 1.49 -4.58
CA ILE A 77 -0.19 1.69 -4.55
C ILE A 77 0.15 3.18 -4.36
N ALA A 78 -0.86 4.02 -4.10
CA ALA A 78 -0.66 5.42 -3.77
C ALA A 78 0.43 5.61 -2.70
N LYS A 79 0.60 4.72 -1.72
CA LYS A 79 1.71 4.82 -0.75
C LYS A 79 3.12 4.74 -1.36
N THR A 80 3.35 3.91 -2.38
CA THR A 80 4.66 3.76 -3.01
C THR A 80 4.94 4.90 -4.00
N LEU A 81 3.92 5.42 -4.66
CA LEU A 81 4.03 6.62 -5.50
C LEU A 81 4.12 7.91 -4.67
N LEU A 82 3.46 8.00 -3.51
CA LEU A 82 3.57 9.10 -2.54
C LEU A 82 4.98 9.24 -1.95
N PHE A 83 5.81 8.20 -2.02
CA PHE A 83 7.23 8.32 -1.69
C PHE A 83 8.00 9.14 -2.75
N CYS A 84 7.58 9.10 -4.01
CA CYS A 84 8.22 9.80 -5.13
C CYS A 84 7.52 11.11 -5.55
N PHE A 85 6.31 11.35 -5.08
CA PHE A 85 5.52 12.56 -5.40
C PHE A 85 5.08 13.26 -4.12
N SER A 86 5.60 14.48 -3.91
CA SER A 86 5.11 15.39 -2.87
C SER A 86 3.95 16.21 -3.45
N PHE A 87 2.83 16.26 -2.72
CA PHE A 87 1.69 17.09 -3.11
C PHE A 87 2.00 18.55 -2.72
N ASP A 88 2.15 19.42 -3.71
CA ASP A 88 2.30 20.86 -3.50
C ASP A 88 0.91 21.50 -3.31
N SER A 89 0.66 22.01 -2.11
CA SER A 89 -0.61 22.61 -1.70
C SER A 89 -0.91 23.96 -2.35
N VAL A 90 0.06 24.61 -2.98
CA VAL A 90 -0.10 25.90 -3.66
C VAL A 90 -0.49 25.68 -5.13
N ALA A 91 0.16 24.72 -5.79
CA ALA A 91 -0.05 24.45 -7.21
C ALA A 91 -1.17 23.43 -7.51
N LYS A 92 -1.72 22.74 -6.49
CA LYS A 92 -2.71 21.65 -6.63
C LYS A 92 -2.28 20.56 -7.62
N THR A 93 -0.97 20.34 -7.77
CA THR A 93 -0.38 19.37 -8.70
C THR A 93 0.67 18.55 -7.98
N TYR A 94 0.87 17.31 -8.43
CA TYR A 94 1.92 16.43 -7.92
C TYR A 94 3.24 16.82 -8.58
N VAL A 95 4.19 17.29 -7.78
CA VAL A 95 5.53 17.62 -8.25
C VAL A 95 6.44 16.43 -7.98
N LEU A 96 7.23 16.03 -8.99
CA LEU A 96 8.24 14.99 -8.83
C LEU A 96 9.18 15.40 -7.69
N ALA A 97 9.29 14.57 -6.64
CA ALA A 97 10.24 14.81 -5.56
C ALA A 97 11.64 14.43 -6.06
N THR A 98 12.27 15.33 -6.82
CA THR A 98 13.57 15.14 -7.48
C THR A 98 14.65 14.64 -6.51
N GLU A 99 14.60 15.07 -5.24
CA GLU A 99 15.50 14.61 -4.18
C GLU A 99 15.42 13.09 -3.93
N LYS A 100 14.21 12.51 -3.97
CA LYS A 100 14.00 11.08 -3.73
C LYS A 100 14.42 10.25 -4.93
N ILE A 101 14.20 10.76 -6.15
CA ILE A 101 14.64 10.12 -7.39
C ILE A 101 16.17 10.06 -7.44
N VAL A 102 16.84 11.18 -7.15
CA VAL A 102 18.31 11.24 -7.10
C VAL A 102 18.86 10.27 -6.04
N ALA A 103 18.24 10.20 -4.85
CA ALA A 103 18.66 9.28 -3.80
C ALA A 103 18.55 7.79 -4.21
N VAL A 104 17.49 7.40 -4.91
CA VAL A 104 17.29 6.03 -5.39
C VAL A 104 18.31 5.67 -6.49
N VAL A 105 18.53 6.57 -7.45
CA VAL A 105 19.51 6.37 -8.53
C VAL A 105 20.92 6.24 -7.95
N LEU A 106 21.30 7.11 -7.01
CA LEU A 106 22.62 7.05 -6.37
C LEU A 106 22.80 5.76 -5.57
N SER A 107 21.77 5.34 -4.84
CA SER A 107 21.79 4.10 -4.05
C SER A 107 21.90 2.86 -4.93
N LEU A 108 21.26 2.84 -6.10
CA LEU A 108 21.38 1.75 -7.08
C LEU A 108 22.79 1.70 -7.68
N LEU A 109 23.38 2.85 -8.01
CA LEU A 109 24.73 2.92 -8.54
C LEU A 109 25.77 2.46 -7.51
N LEU A 110 25.69 2.97 -6.27
CA LEU A 110 26.59 2.59 -5.18
C LEU A 110 26.40 1.12 -4.77
N GLY A 111 25.15 0.67 -4.64
CA GLY A 111 24.83 -0.72 -4.31
C GLY A 111 25.27 -1.69 -5.42
N GLY A 112 25.04 -1.33 -6.68
CA GLY A 112 25.49 -2.11 -7.84
C GLY A 112 27.01 -2.17 -7.95
N PHE A 113 27.71 -1.05 -7.73
CA PHE A 113 29.17 -0.99 -7.71
C PHE A 113 29.77 -1.80 -6.56
N PHE A 114 29.18 -1.72 -5.36
CA PHE A 114 29.59 -2.51 -4.21
C PHE A 114 29.37 -4.02 -4.45
N LEU A 115 28.21 -4.39 -5.00
CA LEU A 115 27.91 -5.78 -5.38
C LEU A 115 28.89 -6.29 -6.43
N TYR A 116 29.22 -5.47 -7.44
CA TYR A 116 30.20 -5.78 -8.47
C TYR A 116 31.60 -6.02 -7.88
N LEU A 117 32.05 -5.19 -6.94
CA LEU A 117 33.32 -5.38 -6.25
C LEU A 117 33.36 -6.65 -5.40
N VAL A 118 32.30 -6.96 -4.66
CA VAL A 118 32.21 -8.18 -3.85
C VAL A 118 32.18 -9.44 -4.73
N LEU A 119 31.44 -9.42 -5.84
CA LEU A 119 31.37 -10.54 -6.77
C LEU A 119 32.66 -10.74 -7.56
N THR A 120 33.35 -9.65 -7.93
CA THR A 120 34.62 -9.70 -8.67
C THR A 120 35.80 -10.00 -7.74
N GLY A 121 35.76 -9.54 -6.49
CA GLY A 121 36.79 -9.79 -5.47
C GLY A 121 36.84 -11.23 -4.96
N ARG A 122 35.74 -11.98 -5.04
CA ARG A 122 35.70 -13.42 -4.70
C ARG A 122 36.36 -14.33 -5.74
N LYS A 123 36.87 -13.81 -6.85
CA LYS A 123 37.44 -14.61 -7.95
C LYS A 123 38.95 -14.87 -7.80
N LYS A 124 39.56 -14.54 -6.65
CA LYS A 124 41.01 -14.69 -6.43
C LYS A 124 41.40 -15.47 -5.16
N ASP A 125 40.59 -16.45 -4.74
CA ASP A 125 40.96 -17.39 -3.65
C ASP A 125 40.51 -18.83 -3.98
N SER A 126 40.94 -19.36 -5.13
CA SER A 126 40.79 -20.80 -5.42
C SER A 126 41.85 -21.33 -6.40
N SER A 127 43.13 -21.16 -6.09
CA SER A 127 44.19 -22.02 -6.62
C SER A 127 45.43 -21.83 -5.77
N GLU A 128 45.96 -22.92 -5.25
CA GLU A 128 47.17 -23.05 -4.40
C GLU A 128 46.93 -23.11 -2.89
N GLU A 129 46.25 -24.17 -2.43
CA GLU A 129 46.75 -24.99 -1.31
C GLU A 129 45.97 -26.32 -1.27
N ASN A 130 46.45 -27.34 -1.99
CA ASN A 130 46.06 -28.73 -1.76
C ASN A 130 47.27 -29.63 -2.10
N ASP A 131 48.04 -29.91 -1.05
CA ASP A 131 48.88 -31.08 -0.75
C ASP A 131 49.77 -31.77 -1.81
N ALA A 132 51.00 -32.04 -1.35
CA ALA A 132 51.90 -33.17 -1.66
C ALA A 132 52.81 -33.09 -2.91
#